data_AF-A0A286X954-F1
#
_entry.id   AF-A0A286X954-F1
#
_cell.length_a   1.000
_cell.length_b   1.000
_cell.length_c   1.000
_cell.angle_alpha   90.00
_cell.angle_beta   90.00
_cell.angle_gamma   90.00
#
_symmetry.space_group_name_H-M   'P 1'
#
loop_
_entity.id
_entity.type
_entity.pdbx_description
1 polymer ?
#
loop_
_entity_poly.entity_id
_entity_poly.type
_entity_poly.pdbx_seq_one_letter_code
_entity_poly.pdbx_strand_id
1 'polypeptide(L)'
;MTASSAEQLRKEGNELFKCGDYEGALTAYTQALDLGATPQDRAVLHRNRAACHLKLEEYEKAETEASKAVLTLETGVPSPTSV
;
A
#
# COMPACT_ATOMS: atom_id res chain seq x y z
N MET A 1 -19.92 0.88 12.97
CA MET A 1 -18.92 1.96 12.82
C MET A 1 -17.54 1.30 12.84
N THR A 2 -16.96 0.94 11.70
CA THR A 2 -15.62 0.30 11.66
C THR A 2 -14.75 0.88 10.55
N ALA A 3 -14.88 2.18 10.27
CA ALA A 3 -14.04 2.88 9.29
C ALA A 3 -12.74 3.43 9.89
N SER A 4 -12.54 3.29 11.20
CA SER A 4 -11.52 4.08 11.89
C SER A 4 -10.09 3.50 11.77
N SER A 5 -9.87 2.19 11.63
CA SER A 5 -8.50 1.66 11.77
C SER A 5 -7.62 1.78 10.51
N ALA A 6 -8.12 1.43 9.31
CA ALA A 6 -7.29 1.44 8.10
C ALA A 6 -6.98 2.86 7.58
N GLU A 7 -7.95 3.77 7.61
CA GLU A 7 -7.74 5.17 7.22
C GLU A 7 -6.80 5.92 8.19
N GLN A 8 -6.90 5.65 9.50
CA GLN A 8 -5.99 6.23 10.48
C GLN A 8 -4.56 5.76 10.27
N LEU A 9 -4.34 4.46 10.07
CA LEU A 9 -3.00 3.92 9.79
C LEU A 9 -2.43 4.42 8.46
N ARG A 10 -3.28 4.62 7.45
CA ARG A 10 -2.87 5.26 6.20
C ARG A 10 -2.40 6.71 6.44
N LYS A 11 -3.13 7.48 7.25
CA LYS A 11 -2.72 8.85 7.61
C LYS A 11 -1.42 8.83 8.41
N GLU A 12 -1.30 7.94 9.38
CA GLU A 12 -0.09 7.74 10.17
C GLU A 12 1.13 7.46 9.26
N GLY A 13 0.99 6.50 8.34
CA GLY A 13 2.04 6.18 7.38
C GLY A 13 2.42 7.38 6.50
N ASN A 14 1.46 8.23 6.11
CA ASN A 14 1.77 9.44 5.35
C ASN A 14 2.56 10.47 6.16
N GLU A 15 2.27 10.61 7.45
CA GLU A 15 3.01 11.52 8.33
C GLU A 15 4.43 10.99 8.56
N LEU A 16 4.60 9.69 8.79
CA LEU A 16 5.90 9.03 8.88
C LEU A 16 6.72 9.21 7.59
N PHE A 17 6.08 9.03 6.42
CA PHE A 17 6.73 9.26 5.13
C PHE A 17 7.23 10.71 4.97
N LYS A 18 6.44 11.70 5.40
CA LYS A 18 6.86 13.11 5.39
C LYS A 18 7.99 13.40 6.39
N CYS A 19 8.01 12.69 7.51
CA CYS A 19 9.09 12.76 8.51
C CYS A 19 10.40 12.14 7.99
N GLY A 20 10.35 11.36 6.89
CA GLY A 20 11.48 10.61 6.36
C GLY A 20 11.64 9.23 7.00
N ASP A 21 10.71 8.83 7.88
CA ASP A 21 10.67 7.49 8.45
C ASP A 21 9.89 6.55 7.51
N TYR A 22 10.59 6.08 6.48
CA TYR A 22 10.00 5.24 5.44
C TYR A 22 9.72 3.82 5.94
N GLU A 23 10.51 3.30 6.88
CA GLU A 23 10.32 1.96 7.47
C GLU A 23 9.10 1.93 8.40
N GLY A 24 8.92 2.96 9.23
CA GLY A 24 7.72 3.16 10.02
C GLY A 24 6.49 3.32 9.14
N ALA A 25 6.59 4.11 8.06
CA ALA A 25 5.52 4.27 7.10
C ALA A 25 5.10 2.94 6.45
N LEU A 26 6.06 2.11 6.04
CA LEU A 26 5.81 0.76 5.51
C LEU A 26 5.04 -0.11 6.51
N THR A 27 5.41 -0.06 7.78
CA THR A 27 4.75 -0.82 8.84
C THR A 27 3.30 -0.37 9.03
N ALA A 28 3.06 0.94 9.08
CA ALA A 28 1.72 1.50 9.20
C ALA A 28 0.83 1.13 8.00
N TYR A 29 1.35 1.24 6.77
CA TYR A 29 0.62 0.84 5.57
C TYR A 29 0.33 -0.67 5.52
N THR A 30 1.24 -1.50 6.01
CA THR A 30 1.03 -2.96 6.09
C THR A 30 -0.09 -3.30 7.06
N GLN A 31 -0.11 -2.68 8.24
CA GLN A 31 -1.22 -2.84 9.19
C GLN A 31 -2.55 -2.37 8.59
N ALA A 32 -2.53 -1.27 7.82
CA ALA A 32 -3.73 -0.79 7.13
C ALA A 32 -4.26 -1.79 6.08
N LEU A 33 -3.36 -2.52 5.39
CA LEU A 33 -3.74 -3.60 4.46
C LEU A 33 -4.38 -4.79 5.21
N ASP A 34 -3.82 -5.19 6.35
CA ASP A 34 -4.30 -6.30 7.19
C ASP A 34 -5.71 -6.06 7.76
N LEU A 35 -6.04 -4.80 8.07
CA LEU A 35 -7.35 -4.42 8.63
C LEU A 35 -8.52 -4.47 7.63
N GLY A 36 -8.32 -5.00 6.43
CA GLY A 36 -9.37 -5.18 5.45
C GLY A 36 -9.74 -3.89 4.72
N ALA A 37 -8.73 -3.14 4.27
CA ALA A 37 -8.92 -1.97 3.42
C ALA A 37 -9.69 -2.31 2.13
N THR A 38 -10.48 -1.36 1.62
CA THR A 38 -11.20 -1.51 0.35
C THR A 38 -10.21 -1.76 -0.80
N PRO A 39 -10.60 -2.38 -1.93
CA PRO A 39 -9.71 -2.57 -3.08
C PRO A 39 -9.03 -1.27 -3.53
N GLN A 40 -9.78 -0.17 -3.48
CA GLN A 40 -9.29 1.16 -3.83
C GLN A 40 -8.25 1.68 -2.83
N ASP A 41 -8.48 1.48 -1.53
CA ASP A 41 -7.51 1.83 -0.50
C ASP A 41 -6.26 0.96 -0.55
N ARG A 42 -6.41 -0.35 -0.80
CA ARG A 42 -5.29 -1.28 -0.94
C ARG A 42 -4.37 -0.86 -2.06
N ALA A 43 -4.91 -0.45 -3.20
CA ALA A 43 -4.10 0.08 -4.30
C ALA A 43 -3.30 1.34 -3.89
N VAL A 44 -3.92 2.26 -3.14
CA VAL A 44 -3.21 3.44 -2.66
C VAL A 44 -2.14 3.08 -1.63
N LEU A 45 -2.42 2.14 -0.73
CA LEU A 45 -1.46 1.65 0.26
C LEU A 45 -0.24 1.01 -0.43
N HIS A 46 -0.45 0.14 -1.41
CA HIS A 46 0.65 -0.44 -2.20
C HIS A 46 1.45 0.62 -2.97
N ARG A 47 0.78 1.62 -3.56
CA ARG A 47 1.47 2.76 -4.20
C ARG A 47 2.35 3.53 -3.22
N ASN A 48 1.85 3.78 -2.02
CA ASN A 48 2.60 4.50 -0.99
C ASN A 48 3.78 3.66 -0.47
N ARG A 49 3.60 2.34 -0.30
CA ARG A 49 4.70 1.42 0.03
C ARG A 49 5.78 1.41 -1.05
N ALA A 50 5.40 1.40 -2.33
CA ALA A 50 6.35 1.52 -3.43
C ALA A 50 7.14 2.84 -3.35
N ALA A 51 6.49 3.96 -3.02
CA ALA A 51 7.18 5.23 -2.81
C ALA A 51 8.16 5.19 -1.62
N CYS A 52 7.83 4.50 -0.52
CA CYS A 52 8.77 4.27 0.58
C CYS A 52 10.01 3.50 0.11
N HIS A 53 9.81 2.39 -0.61
CA HIS A 53 10.91 1.58 -1.15
C HIS A 53 11.78 2.38 -2.13
N LEU A 54 11.19 3.25 -2.96
CA LEU A 54 11.97 4.17 -3.82
C LEU A 54 12.84 5.13 -3.01
N LYS A 55 12.35 5.61 -1.86
CA LYS A 55 13.12 6.49 -0.96
C LYS A 55 14.23 5.77 -0.20
N LEU A 56 14.07 4.47 0.03
CA LEU A 56 15.06 3.57 0.60
C LEU A 56 16.01 2.97 -0.45
N GLU A 57 15.89 3.39 -1.72
CA GLU A 57 16.68 2.86 -2.84
C GLU A 57 16.49 1.34 -3.09
N GLU A 58 15.37 0.79 -2.63
CA GLU A 58 14.99 -0.62 -2.79
C GLU A 58 14.14 -0.82 -4.06
N TYR A 59 14.73 -0.58 -5.22
CA TYR A 59 14.01 -0.49 -6.50
C TYR A 59 13.23 -1.77 -6.88
N GLU A 60 13.79 -2.95 -6.64
CA GLU A 60 13.11 -4.24 -6.94
C GLU A 60 11.84 -4.43 -6.10
N LYS A 61 11.89 -4.03 -4.82
CA LYS A 61 10.73 -4.09 -3.93
C LYS A 61 9.69 -3.05 -4.34
N ALA A 62 10.13 -1.87 -4.76
CA ALA A 62 9.24 -0.81 -5.25
C ALA A 62 8.46 -1.24 -6.50
N GLU A 63 9.12 -1.89 -7.47
CA GLU A 63 8.48 -2.42 -8.68
C GLU A 63 7.43 -3.48 -8.33
N THR A 64 7.79 -4.41 -7.43
CA THR A 64 6.89 -5.46 -6.98
C THR A 64 5.64 -4.89 -6.30
N GLU A 65 5.79 -3.90 -5.42
CA GLU A 65 4.65 -3.24 -4.76
C GLU A 65 3.81 -2.42 -5.74
N ALA A 66 4.44 -1.73 -6.70
CA ALA A 66 3.72 -0.99 -7.73
C ALA A 66 2.88 -1.93 -8.62
N SER A 67 3.42 -3.09 -8.98
CA SER A 67 2.69 -4.11 -9.76
C SER A 67 1.47 -4.64 -9.00
N LYS A 68 1.61 -4.90 -7.69
CA LYS A 68 0.48 -5.30 -6.82
C LYS A 68 -0.59 -4.21 -6.74
N ALA A 69 -0.19 -2.93 -6.69
CA ALA A 69 -1.13 -1.82 -6.67
C ALA A 69 -2.03 -1.82 -7.92
N VAL A 70 -1.43 -2.04 -9.10
CA VAL A 70 -2.14 -2.10 -10.39
C VAL A 70 -3.08 -3.31 -10.41
N LEU A 71 -2.58 -4.50 -10.09
CA LEU A 71 -3.40 -5.72 -10.03
C LEU A 71 -4.61 -5.57 -9.10
N THR A 72 -4.42 -4.91 -7.95
CA THR A 72 -5.51 -4.69 -7.00
C THR A 72 -6.61 -3.79 -7.57
N LEU A 73 -6.28 -2.80 -8.40
CA LEU A 73 -7.25 -1.97 -9.12
C LEU A 73 -7.93 -2.74 -10.26
N GLU A 74 -7.17 -3.58 -10.96
CA GLU A 74 -7.67 -4.36 -12.10
C GLU A 74 -8.61 -5.50 -11.69
N THR A 75 -8.54 -6.01 -10.45
CA THR A 75 -9.48 -7.05 -9.95
C THR A 75 -10.96 -6.61 -9.85
N GLY A 76 -11.31 -5.39 -10.26
CA GLY A 76 -12.68 -5.02 -10.63
C GLY A 76 -13.17 -5.62 -11.96
N VAL A 77 -12.27 -6.23 -12.75
CA VAL A 77 -12.57 -7.09 -13.89
C VAL A 77 -11.93 -8.46 -13.64
N PRO A 78 -12.70 -9.56 -13.58
CA PRO A 78 -12.11 -10.89 -13.55
C PRO A 78 -11.45 -11.13 -14.90
N SER A 79 -10.11 -11.12 -14.96
CA SER A 79 -9.39 -11.68 -16.11
C SER A 79 -9.10 -13.16 -15.86
N PRO A 80 -9.27 -14.02 -16.89
CA PRO A 80 -9.33 -15.46 -16.72
C PRO A 80 -7.93 -16.08 -16.58
N THR A 81 -7.83 -16.99 -15.62
CA THR A 81 -7.11 -18.27 -15.64
C THR A 81 -5.67 -18.30 -16.17
N SER A 82 -4.80 -18.78 -15.28
CA SER A 82 -3.51 -19.43 -15.52
C SER A 82 -3.39 -20.17 -16.85
N VAL A 83 -2.21 -20.07 -17.47
CA VAL A 83 -1.53 -21.17 -18.16
C VAL A 83 -0.05 -21.07 -17.86
#